data_AF-A0A136MRJ4-F1
#
_entry.id   AF-A0A136MRJ4-F1
#
_cell.length_a   1.000
_cell.length_b   1.000
_cell.length_c   1.000
_cell.angle_alpha   90.00
_cell.angle_beta   90.00
_cell.angle_gamma   90.00
#
_symmetry.space_group_name_H-M   'P 1'
#
loop_
_entity.id
_entity.type
_entity.pdbx_description
1 polymer ?
#
loop_
_entity_poly.entity_id
_entity_poly.type
_entity_poly.pdbx_seq_one_letter_code
_entity_poly.pdbx_strand_id
1 'polypeptide(L)' 'MQNKENEYVKRTQKDYTLAFKLQVVSEIERGELSCRGATNKYGIQGRATITNWLRKYGKFDWLNQTPSNMPK' A
#
# COMPACT_ATOMS: atom_id res chain seq x y z
N MET A 1 30.74 5.02 -6.44
CA MET A 1 29.74 4.51 -5.47
C MET A 1 28.42 4.40 -6.22
N GLN A 2 27.77 3.23 -6.16
CA GLN A 2 26.72 2.77 -7.09
C GLN A 2 25.59 3.78 -7.35
N ASN A 3 25.48 4.24 -8.60
CA ASN A 3 24.23 4.75 -9.15
C ASN A 3 23.32 3.53 -9.37
N LYS A 4 22.48 3.22 -8.38
CA LYS A 4 21.37 2.28 -8.59
C LYS A 4 20.42 2.95 -9.56
N GLU A 5 20.47 2.53 -10.82
CA GLU A 5 19.47 2.80 -11.83
C GLU A 5 18.09 2.49 -11.22
N ASN A 6 17.32 3.53 -10.96
CA ASN A 6 15.89 3.41 -10.69
C ASN A 6 15.22 3.02 -12.02
N GLU A 7 15.43 1.78 -12.46
CA GLU A 7 14.60 1.20 -13.50
C GLU A 7 13.18 1.15 -12.94
N TYR A 8 12.33 2.02 -13.46
CA TYR A 8 10.92 2.01 -13.16
C TYR A 8 10.31 0.75 -13.78
N VAL A 9 10.42 -0.36 -13.07
CA VAL A 9 9.81 -1.63 -13.48
C VAL A 9 8.30 -1.44 -13.31
N LYS A 10 7.59 -1.37 -14.44
CA LYS A 10 6.13 -1.28 -14.47
C LYS A 10 5.53 -2.56 -13.85
N ARG A 11 5.12 -2.49 -12.58
CA ARG A 11 4.50 -3.60 -11.85
C ARG A 11 3.00 -3.55 -12.05
N THR A 12 2.47 -4.55 -12.72
CA THR A 12 1.03 -4.72 -12.92
C THR A 12 0.39 -5.47 -11.76
N GLN A 13 -0.94 -5.44 -11.64
CA GLN A 13 -1.67 -6.10 -10.55
C GLN A 13 -1.39 -7.61 -10.44
N LYS A 14 -0.96 -8.25 -11.54
CA LYS A 14 -0.58 -9.67 -11.63
C LYS A 14 0.75 -10.01 -10.95
N ASP A 15 1.61 -9.01 -10.74
CA ASP A 15 2.94 -9.21 -10.14
C ASP A 15 2.91 -9.30 -8.62
N TYR A 16 1.76 -9.01 -8.01
CA TYR A 16 1.59 -9.04 -6.56
C TYR A 16 0.86 -10.31 -6.14
N THR A 17 1.61 -11.26 -5.58
CA THR A 17 1.05 -12.48 -4.98
C THR A 17 0.17 -12.12 -3.77
N LEU A 18 -0.75 -13.01 -3.40
CA LEU A 18 -1.62 -12.78 -2.24
C LEU A 18 -0.79 -12.62 -0.95
N ALA A 19 0.20 -13.49 -0.75
CA ALA A 19 1.10 -13.42 0.41
C ALA A 19 1.78 -12.06 0.52
N PHE A 20 2.28 -11.52 -0.61
CA PHE A 20 2.89 -10.20 -0.65
C PHE A 20 1.90 -9.09 -0.24
N LYS A 21 0.66 -9.14 -0.74
CA LYS A 21 -0.39 -8.16 -0.37
C LYS A 21 -0.67 -8.18 1.13
N LEU A 22 -0.78 -9.37 1.71
CA LEU A 22 -1.03 -9.55 3.15
C LEU A 22 0.14 -9.05 4.00
N GLN A 23 1.38 -9.30 3.56
CA GLN A 23 2.57 -8.80 4.25
C GLN A 23 2.58 -7.27 4.30
N VAL A 24 2.36 -6.61 3.15
CA VAL A 24 2.32 -5.15 3.07
C VAL A 24 1.21 -4.58 3.95
N VAL A 25 0.03 -5.20 3.96
CA VAL A 25 -1.10 -4.79 4.81
C VAL A 25 -0.75 -4.93 6.29
N SER A 26 -0.19 -6.07 6.71
CA SER A 26 0.20 -6.31 8.11
C SER A 26 1.26 -5.33 8.62
N GLU A 27 2.29 -5.03 7.82
CA GLU A 27 3.31 -4.02 8.19
C GLU A 27 2.71 -2.62 8.38
N ILE A 28 1.72 -2.26 7.57
CA ILE A 28 1.01 -0.98 7.70
C ILE A 28 0.10 -0.97 8.93
N GLU A 29 -0.66 -2.04 9.17
CA GLU A 29 -1.55 -2.15 10.33
C GLU A 29 -0.79 -2.20 11.66
N ARG A 30 0.43 -2.75 11.67
CA ARG A 30 1.35 -2.71 12.81
C ARG A 30 1.97 -1.34 13.05
N GLY A 31 1.77 -0.38 12.13
CA GLY A 31 2.33 0.97 12.21
C GLY A 31 3.82 1.06 11.85
N GLU A 32 4.42 -0.03 11.33
CA GLU A 32 5.84 -0.06 10.94
C GLU A 32 6.08 0.71 9.63
N LEU A 33 5.06 0.78 8.77
CA LEU A 33 5.12 1.52 7.51
C LEU A 33 3.86 2.35 7.29
N SER A 34 4.04 3.57 6.79
CA SER A 34 2.93 4.32 6.19
C SER A 34 2.69 3.86 4.76
N CYS A 35 1.50 4.12 4.19
CA CYS A 35 1.22 3.77 2.80
C CYS A 35 2.26 4.35 1.81
N ARG A 36 2.82 5.54 2.11
CA ARG A 36 3.87 6.17 1.30
C ARG A 36 5.25 5.53 1.54
N GLY A 37 5.53 5.09 2.75
CA GLY A 37 6.72 4.28 3.04
C GLY A 37 6.68 2.95 2.31
N ALA A 38 5.53 2.28 2.32
CA ALA A 38 5.32 1.02 1.63
C ALA A 38 5.42 1.18 0.09
N THR A 39 4.92 2.27 -0.51
CA THR A 39 5.13 2.49 -1.96
C THR A 39 6.60 2.59 -2.32
N ASN A 40 7.39 3.32 -1.51
CA ASN A 40 8.81 3.52 -1.79
C ASN A 40 9.64 2.26 -1.51
N LYS A 41 9.38 1.58 -0.39
CA LYS A 41 10.10 0.36 0.02
C LYS A 41 9.87 -0.80 -0.95
N TYR A 42 8.64 -0.95 -1.42
CA TYR A 42 8.24 -2.08 -2.25
C TYR A 42 8.16 -1.76 -3.76
N GLY A 43 8.44 -0.52 -4.15
CA GLY A 43 8.32 -0.09 -5.55
C GLY A 43 6.89 -0.14 -6.09
N ILE A 44 5.89 0.05 -5.23
CA ILE A 44 4.49 0.02 -5.63
C ILE A 44 4.14 1.36 -6.26
N GLN A 45 3.70 1.32 -7.53
CA GLN A 45 3.45 2.51 -8.36
C GLN A 45 2.46 3.52 -7.79
N GLY A 46 1.57 3.12 -6.87
CA GLY A 46 0.55 4.04 -6.37
C GLY A 46 0.03 3.66 -5.00
N ARG A 47 -0.19 4.69 -4.17
CA ARG A 47 -0.83 4.55 -2.86
C ARG A 47 -2.23 3.94 -2.97
N ALA A 48 -2.97 4.23 -4.04
CA ALA A 48 -4.31 3.68 -4.28
C ALA A 48 -4.31 2.15 -4.32
N THR A 49 -3.26 1.53 -4.86
CA THR A 49 -3.11 0.06 -4.86
C THR A 49 -3.04 -0.49 -3.45
N ILE A 50 -2.25 0.16 -2.59
CA ILE A 50 -2.11 -0.22 -1.17
C ILE A 50 -3.42 0.03 -0.42
N THR A 51 -4.08 1.17 -0.65
CA THR A 51 -5.38 1.47 -0.05
C THR A 51 -6.42 0.43 -0.43
N ASN A 52 -6.42 -0.05 -1.68
CA ASN A 52 -7.31 -1.13 -2.11
C ASN A 52 -6.99 -2.46 -1.41
N TRP A 53 -5.71 -2.76 -1.14
CA TRP A 53 -5.33 -3.94 -0.36
C TRP A 53 -5.74 -3.81 1.10
N LEU A 54 -5.56 -2.64 1.70
CA LEU A 54 -6.01 -2.34 3.07
C LEU A 54 -7.54 -2.48 3.18
N ARG A 55 -8.30 -1.99 2.20
CA ARG A 55 -9.77 -2.16 2.19
C ARG A 55 -10.23 -3.60 2.02
N LYS A 56 -9.48 -4.41 1.28
CA LYS A 56 -9.87 -5.78 0.93
C LYS A 56 -9.37 -6.82 1.94
N TYR A 57 -8.19 -6.60 2.51
CA TYR A 57 -7.48 -7.56 3.35
C TYR A 57 -7.11 -7.00 4.73
N GLY A 58 -7.24 -5.69 4.93
CA GLY A 58 -7.05 -5.09 6.25
C GLY A 58 -8.20 -5.46 7.18
N LYS A 59 -7.88 -5.54 8.46
CA LYS A 59 -8.80 -5.75 9.56
C LYS A 59 -9.42 -4.44 10.05
N PHE A 60 -8.73 -3.32 9.81
CA PHE A 60 -9.27 -1.99 10.08
C PHE A 60 -10.43 -1.68 9.11
N ASP A 61 -11.53 -1.16 9.62
CA ASP A 61 -12.76 -0.96 8.86
C ASP A 61 -12.65 0.28 7.95
N TRP A 62 -11.82 0.19 6.90
CA TRP A 62 -11.52 1.28 5.97
C TRP A 62 -12.72 1.70 5.11
N LEU A 63 -13.77 0.87 5.06
CA LEU A 63 -15.04 1.18 4.38
C LEU A 63 -15.88 2.19 5.18
N ASN A 64 -15.71 2.24 6.50
CA ASN A 64 -16.42 3.15 7.39
C ASN A 64 -15.74 4.53 7.54
N GLN A 65 -14.62 4.78 6.86
CA GLN A 65 -14.06 6.13 6.67
C GLN A 65 -14.76 6.89 5.53
N THR A 66 -16.09 6.82 5.44
CA THR A 66 -16.80 7.90 4.76
C THR A 66 -16.62 9.15 5.63
N PRO A 67 -16.17 10.29 5.09
CA PRO A 67 -16.20 11.54 5.84
C PRO A 67 -17.65 12.02 5.87
N SER A 68 -18.52 11.32 6.61
CA SER A 68 -19.86 11.82 6.94
C SER A 68 -19.78 12.97 7.96
N ASN A 69 -18.58 13.34 8.41
CA ASN A 69 -18.38 14.38 9.41
C ASN A 69 -17.17 15.30 9.13
N MET A 70 -17.01 15.75 7.88
CA MET A 70 -16.17 16.92 7.60
C MET A 70 -17.05 18.17 7.75
N PRO A 71 -16.99 18.92 8.87
CA PRO A 71 -17.69 20.20 8.97
C PRO A 71 -17.12 21.16 7.90
N LYS A 72 -18.02 21.87 7.22
CA LYS A 72 -17.70 22.90 6.22
C LYS A 72 -16.89 24.04 6.84
#